data_AF-A0A3N9N0I2-F1
#
_entry.id   AF-A0A3N9N0I2-F1
#
_cell.length_a   1.000
_cell.length_b   1.000
_cell.length_c   1.000
_cell.angle_alpha   90.00
_cell.angle_beta   90.00
_cell.angle_gamma   90.00
#
_symmetry.space_group_name_H-M   'P 1'
#
loop_
_entity.id
_entity.type
_entity.pdbx_description
1 polymer ?
#
loop_
_entity_poly.entity_id
_entity_poly.type
_entity_poly.pdbx_seq_one_letter_code
_entity_poly.pdbx_strand_id
1 'polypeptide(L)'
;MLKFSDKDLKEIFALFSSSTIYELKQIYNKNDNLYFENENLNDEYELVSVKREFALDALRSVLYWLNKKGYSLYKNSNNDKLDWVKTNLFINV
;
A
#
# COMPACT_ATOMS: atom_id res chain seq x y z
N MET A 1 10.55 -11.18 -5.48
CA MET A 1 9.26 -10.89 -4.79
C MET A 1 9.51 -9.76 -3.81
N LEU A 2 8.78 -8.64 -3.90
CA LEU A 2 8.86 -7.60 -2.85
C LEU A 2 8.33 -8.21 -1.56
N LYS A 3 9.15 -8.18 -0.50
CA LYS A 3 8.71 -8.50 0.85
C LYS A 3 8.35 -7.19 1.52
N PHE A 4 7.07 -7.03 1.84
CA PHE A 4 6.57 -5.94 2.68
C PHE A 4 6.54 -6.42 4.13
N SER A 5 7.00 -5.57 5.02
CA SER A 5 6.79 -5.74 6.45
C SER A 5 5.32 -5.45 6.78
N ASP A 6 4.85 -5.92 7.93
CA ASP A 6 3.50 -5.58 8.39
C ASP A 6 3.34 -4.07 8.58
N LYS A 7 4.42 -3.38 8.96
CA LYS A 7 4.44 -1.92 9.06
C LYS A 7 4.13 -1.24 7.71
N ASP A 8 4.74 -1.72 6.63
CA ASP A 8 4.47 -1.21 5.29
C ASP A 8 3.00 -1.42 4.91
N LEU A 9 2.45 -2.61 5.23
CA LEU A 9 1.06 -2.95 4.90
C LEU A 9 0.05 -2.11 5.68
N LYS A 10 0.32 -1.82 6.96
CA LYS A 10 -0.48 -0.90 7.77
C LYS A 10 -0.48 0.51 7.17
N GLU A 11 0.68 1.01 6.79
CA GLU A 11 0.82 2.34 6.18
C GLU A 11 0.06 2.42 4.84
N ILE A 12 0.23 1.43 3.98
CA ILE A 12 -0.50 1.32 2.71
C ILE A 12 -2.00 1.30 2.96
N PHE A 13 -2.48 0.47 3.88
CA PHE A 13 -3.90 0.42 4.21
C PHE A 13 -4.44 1.78 4.66
N ALA A 14 -3.77 2.44 5.62
CA ALA A 14 -4.16 3.75 6.12
C ALA A 14 -4.18 4.82 5.02
N LEU A 15 -3.21 4.80 4.09
CA LEU A 15 -3.16 5.69 2.93
C LEU A 15 -4.37 5.53 2.00
N PHE A 16 -4.77 4.29 1.72
CA PHE A 16 -5.87 4.00 0.79
C PHE A 16 -7.26 4.09 1.40
N SER A 17 -7.38 3.89 2.72
CA SER A 17 -8.64 4.03 3.45
C SER A 17 -8.94 5.49 3.86
N SER A 18 -7.93 6.36 3.87
CA SER A 18 -8.10 7.80 4.10
C SER A 18 -8.68 8.49 2.87
N SER A 19 -9.90 9.00 2.99
CA SER A 19 -10.65 9.60 1.89
C SER A 19 -10.38 11.10 1.72
N THR A 20 -9.88 11.77 2.77
CA THR A 20 -9.66 13.22 2.79
C THR A 20 -8.21 13.61 3.04
N ILE A 21 -7.83 14.81 2.56
CA ILE A 21 -6.52 15.43 2.85
C ILE A 21 -6.31 15.60 4.37
N TYR A 22 -7.38 15.79 5.13
CA TYR A 22 -7.32 15.92 6.58
C TYR A 22 -6.97 14.59 7.26
N GLU A 23 -7.61 13.49 6.85
CA GLU A 23 -7.30 12.13 7.34
C GLU A 23 -5.86 11.73 6.98
N LEU A 24 -5.41 12.01 5.74
CA LEU A 24 -4.04 11.72 5.30
C LEU A 24 -2.96 12.40 6.15
N LYS A 25 -3.25 13.57 6.75
CA LYS A 25 -2.28 14.22 7.65
C LYS A 25 -2.22 13.52 9.01
N GLN A 26 -3.33 12.95 9.45
CA GLN A 26 -3.47 12.31 10.75
C GLN A 26 -2.80 10.94 10.80
N ILE A 27 -2.72 10.22 9.67
CA ILE A 27 -2.11 8.88 9.67
C ILE A 27 -0.63 8.87 10.09
N TYR A 28 0.07 10.00 10.01
CA TYR A 28 1.47 10.15 10.46
C TYR A 28 1.61 10.80 11.85
N ASN A 29 0.51 11.23 12.46
CA ASN A 29 0.51 11.82 13.79
C ASN A 29 0.37 10.71 14.84
N LYS A 30 1.44 10.44 15.60
CA LYS A 30 1.48 9.38 16.63
C LYS A 30 0.46 9.53 17.76
N ASN A 31 -0.05 10.74 17.96
CA ASN A 31 -1.07 11.02 18.98
C ASN A 31 -2.49 10.93 18.44
N ASP A 32 -2.64 10.66 17.14
CA ASP A 32 -3.93 10.54 16.49
C ASP A 32 -4.41 9.09 16.47
N ASN A 33 -5.71 8.89 16.51
CA ASN A 33 -6.31 7.56 16.42
C ASN A 33 -6.08 6.94 15.03
N LEU A 34 -5.99 7.77 13.99
CA LEU A 34 -5.73 7.34 12.62
C LEU A 34 -4.26 6.98 12.35
N TYR A 35 -3.37 7.08 13.35
CA TYR A 35 -1.96 6.73 13.19
C TYR A 35 -1.81 5.33 12.61
N PHE A 36 -1.13 5.19 11.47
CA PHE A 36 -1.14 3.95 10.71
C PHE A 36 -0.63 2.74 11.51
N GLU A 37 0.29 2.92 12.47
CA GLU A 37 0.79 1.78 13.26
C GLU A 37 -0.27 1.18 14.19
N ASN A 38 -1.36 1.91 14.46
CA ASN A 38 -2.52 1.42 15.22
C ASN A 38 -3.35 0.41 14.43
N GLU A 39 -3.19 0.30 13.11
CA GLU A 39 -3.96 -0.63 12.29
C GLU A 39 -3.71 -2.09 12.69
N ASN A 40 -4.78 -2.86 12.84
CA ASN A 40 -4.70 -4.31 13.00
C ASN A 40 -5.03 -5.00 11.67
N LEU A 41 -4.02 -5.62 11.05
CA LEU A 41 -4.16 -6.26 9.74
C LEU A 41 -5.05 -7.51 9.75
N ASN A 42 -5.34 -8.06 10.94
CA ASN A 42 -6.20 -9.22 11.12
C ASN A 42 -7.69 -8.87 11.23
N ASP A 43 -8.03 -7.57 11.32
CA ASP A 43 -9.43 -7.16 11.32
C ASP A 43 -10.02 -7.35 9.92
N GLU A 44 -11.29 -7.76 9.87
CA GLU A 44 -12.07 -7.74 8.63
C GLU A 44 -12.31 -6.28 8.20
N TYR A 45 -12.21 -6.02 6.90
CA TYR A 45 -12.60 -4.73 6.34
C TYR A 45 -13.99 -4.89 5.73
N GLU A 46 -14.91 -3.96 6.01
CA GLU A 46 -16.33 -4.13 5.63
C GLU A 46 -16.56 -4.41 4.13
N LEU A 47 -15.62 -4.01 3.27
CA LEU A 47 -15.65 -4.24 1.82
C LEU A 47 -14.74 -5.39 1.34
N VAL A 48 -13.78 -5.86 2.13
CA VAL A 48 -12.81 -6.91 1.76
C VAL A 48 -12.56 -7.81 2.96
N SER A 49 -12.67 -9.13 2.78
CA SER A 49 -12.54 -10.14 3.84
C SER A 49 -11.28 -10.01 4.70
N VAL A 50 -10.20 -9.38 4.21
CA VAL A 50 -8.97 -9.13 4.98
C VAL A 50 -8.32 -7.80 4.61
N LYS A 51 -8.06 -6.91 5.59
CA LYS A 51 -7.35 -5.62 5.40
C LYS A 51 -5.99 -5.76 4.70
N ARG A 52 -5.27 -6.84 5.03
CA ARG A 52 -3.97 -7.19 4.41
C ARG A 52 -4.07 -7.37 2.89
N GLU A 53 -5.10 -8.07 2.42
CA GLU A 53 -5.31 -8.32 0.99
C GLU A 53 -5.66 -7.02 0.26
N PHE A 54 -6.55 -6.21 0.84
CA PHE A 54 -6.87 -4.88 0.31
C PHE A 54 -5.62 -4.02 0.14
N ALA A 55 -4.76 -3.94 1.16
CA ALA A 55 -3.55 -3.13 1.10
C ALA A 55 -2.63 -3.57 -0.06
N LEU A 56 -2.45 -4.88 -0.22
CA LEU A 56 -1.68 -5.42 -1.34
C LEU A 56 -2.31 -5.06 -2.67
N ASP A 57 -3.61 -5.28 -2.85
CA ASP A 57 -4.29 -5.03 -4.12
C ASP A 57 -4.35 -3.55 -4.49
N ALA A 58 -4.51 -2.67 -3.51
CA ALA A 58 -4.46 -1.23 -3.70
C ALA A 58 -3.07 -0.79 -4.19
N LEU A 59 -2.00 -1.28 -3.54
CA LEU A 59 -0.64 -1.02 -3.98
C LEU A 59 -0.38 -1.57 -5.39
N ARG A 60 -0.77 -2.83 -5.65
CA ARG A 60 -0.62 -3.47 -6.97
C ARG A 60 -1.29 -2.63 -8.06
N SER A 61 -2.48 -2.12 -7.79
CA SER A 61 -3.26 -1.27 -8.72
C SER A 61 -2.54 0.03 -9.05
N VAL A 62 -1.98 0.72 -8.05
CA VAL A 62 -1.22 1.96 -8.28
C VAL A 62 0.07 1.71 -9.04
N LEU A 63 0.84 0.69 -8.67
CA LEU A 63 2.09 0.35 -9.36
C LEU A 63 1.83 -0.03 -10.83
N TYR A 64 0.77 -0.80 -11.09
CA TYR A 64 0.35 -1.14 -12.44
C TYR A 64 -0.03 0.10 -13.25
N TRP A 65 -0.84 1.00 -12.68
CA TRP A 65 -1.25 2.23 -13.37
C TRP A 65 -0.06 3.13 -13.73
N LEU A 66 0.86 3.35 -12.78
CA LEU A 66 2.06 4.15 -12.99
C LEU A 66 2.94 3.56 -14.10
N ASN A 67 3.16 2.24 -14.07
CA ASN A 67 3.94 1.57 -15.11
C ASN A 67 3.27 1.67 -16.49
N LYS A 68 1.96 1.43 -16.58
CA LYS A 68 1.18 1.55 -17.82
C LYS A 68 1.25 2.96 -18.44
N LYS A 69 1.40 4.00 -17.61
CA LYS A 69 1.57 5.39 -18.05
C LYS A 69 3.00 5.76 -18.43
N GLY A 70 3.95 4.84 -18.28
CA GLY A 70 5.36 5.05 -18.64
C GLY A 70 6.18 5.70 -17.53
N TYR A 71 5.67 5.80 -16.30
CA TYR A 71 6.47 6.27 -15.16
C TYR A 71 7.51 5.21 -14.78
N SER A 72 8.76 5.65 -14.65
CA SER A 72 9.83 4.82 -14.07
C SER A 72 9.64 4.74 -12.57
N LEU A 73 9.51 3.51 -12.06
CA LEU A 73 9.37 3.23 -10.63
C LEU A 73 10.73 2.81 -10.09
N TYR A 74 11.14 3.39 -8.96
CA TYR A 74 12.42 3.09 -8.31
C TYR A 74 12.18 2.72 -6.84
N LYS A 75 12.91 1.74 -6.33
CA LYS A 75 12.95 1.43 -4.91
C LYS A 75 14.07 2.26 -4.28
N ASN A 76 13.72 3.16 -3.36
CA ASN A 76 14.64 4.12 -2.73
C ASN A 76 15.27 5.15 -3.69
N SER A 77 16.00 6.11 -3.11
CA SER A 77 16.84 7.10 -3.79
C SER A 77 18.05 6.52 -4.53
N ASN A 78 18.26 5.20 -4.48
CA ASN A 78 19.41 4.53 -5.10
C ASN A 78 19.18 4.12 -6.57
N ASN A 79 18.10 4.59 -7.21
CA ASN A 79 17.77 4.29 -8.61
C ASN A 79 17.62 2.79 -8.95
N ASP A 80 17.34 1.94 -7.96
CA ASP A 80 17.02 0.54 -8.21
C ASP A 80 15.66 0.46 -8.90
N LYS A 81 15.69 0.32 -10.23
CA LYS A 81 14.49 0.32 -11.05
C LYS A 81 13.62 -0.90 -10.72
N LEU A 82 12.35 -0.65 -10.44
CA LEU A 82 11.32 -1.66 -10.21
C LEU A 82 10.88 -2.26 -11.56
N ASP A 83 11.73 -3.07 -12.19
CA ASP A 83 11.45 -3.68 -13.50
C ASP A 83 10.46 -4.87 -13.45
N TRP A 84 10.13 -5.39 -12.25
CA TRP A 84 9.29 -6.59 -12.05
C TRP A 84 7.78 -6.34 -12.09
N VAL A 85 7.34 -5.07 -12.20
CA VAL A 85 5.91 -4.73 -12.45
C VAL A 85 5.41 -5.39 -13.74
N LYS A 86 6.32 -5.79 -14.63
CA LYS A 86 6.02 -6.50 -15.87
C LYS A 86 5.75 -8.01 -15.71
N THR A 87 6.11 -8.66 -14.59
CA THR A 87 6.25 -10.13 -14.59
C THR A 87 5.43 -10.88 -13.53
N ASN A 88 5.08 -10.29 -12.37
CA ASN A 88 4.55 -11.10 -11.25
C ASN A 88 3.48 -10.44 -10.37
N LEU A 89 2.77 -9.42 -10.86
CA LEU A 89 1.68 -8.81 -10.08
C LEU A 89 0.36 -9.60 -10.12
N PHE A 90 0.29 -10.65 -10.94
CA PHE A 90 -0.89 -11.50 -11.16
C PHE A 90 -0.53 -13.00 -11.16
N ILE A 91 0.03 -13.54 -10.08
CA ILE A 91 0.21 -14.99 -9.88
C ILE A 91 0.14 -15.22 -8.34
N ASN A 92 -0.82 -15.90 -7.70
CA ASN A 92 -1.98 -16.70 -8.07
C ASN A 92 -3.15 -16.27 -7.17
N VAL A 93 -4.37 -16.22 -7.72
CA VAL A 93 -5.59 -16.50 -6.95
C VAL A 93 -5.71 -18.01 -6.81
#